data_AF-A0A0C3JQV3-F1
#
_entry.id   AF-A0A0C3JQV3-F1
#
_cell.length_a   1.000
_cell.length_b   1.000
_cell.length_c   1.000
_cell.angle_alpha   90.00
_cell.angle_beta   90.00
_cell.angle_gamma   90.00
#
_symmetry.space_group_name_H-M   'P 1'
#
loop_
_entity.id
_entity.type
_entity.pdbx_description
1 polymer ?
#
loop_
_entity_poly.entity_id
_entity_poly.type
_entity_poly.pdbx_seq_one_letter_code
_entity_poly.pdbx_strand_id
1 'polypeptide(L)'
;MPLSNAIAIRSDKHAKYWFNDGSFIEATVLFKLHSSLLARHSTYFGRVLKGPGTDEGESVESGNSRISKVTVPPELGVRVEEFVSLLEHLYHDTPLSSKSPFNHVASILRVSSPSQLDFPGLHALARSYLEAMFSSGPLPFTHPDHLEEALALTTSYDIRSIRKGIYYSLVTTTDFETEEEEGKEEVNNRENTLANGQDGIVEDSKTRHAVLSPADVERCGRLMAGIVDHFTPIVFTPPTTPHMACTDVFADKWMSLIIPSAISDGGVYKPLETLEFIKQLDWAAEGLCPACVREKREEWTEEQAVVLEKVDRWLG
;
A
#
# COMPACT_ATOMS: atom_id res chain seq x y z
N MET A 1 1.09 41.39 32.40
CA MET A 1 1.38 41.17 30.97
C MET A 1 2.57 40.23 30.88
N PRO A 2 2.45 38.99 30.38
CA PRO A 2 3.61 38.17 30.11
C PRO A 2 4.08 38.41 28.68
N LEU A 3 5.40 38.63 28.54
CA LEU A 3 6.12 38.68 27.28
C LEU A 3 6.17 37.26 26.68
N SER A 4 5.65 37.11 25.46
CA SER A 4 5.79 35.91 24.65
C SER A 4 7.26 35.71 24.28
N ASN A 5 7.90 34.69 24.85
CA ASN A 5 9.18 34.18 24.36
C ASN A 5 8.91 33.34 23.11
N ALA A 6 8.93 33.97 21.93
CA ALA A 6 9.01 33.26 20.67
C ALA A 6 10.41 32.63 20.56
N ILE A 7 10.48 31.31 20.66
CA ILE A 7 11.69 30.54 20.33
C ILE A 7 11.90 30.70 18.83
N ALA A 8 12.90 31.49 18.44
CA ALA A 8 13.32 31.58 17.05
C ALA A 8 13.96 30.25 16.65
N ILE A 9 13.17 29.37 16.02
CA ILE A 9 13.68 28.16 15.38
C ILE A 9 14.58 28.62 14.23
N ARG A 10 15.89 28.37 14.35
CA ARG A 10 16.81 28.54 13.23
C ARG A 10 16.52 27.44 12.23
N SER A 11 15.87 27.78 11.13
CA SER A 11 15.68 26.85 10.02
C SER A 11 16.99 26.67 9.26
N ASP A 12 17.49 25.44 9.20
CA ASP A 12 18.70 25.10 8.44
C ASP A 12 18.44 25.14 6.93
N LYS A 13 19.48 25.44 6.15
CA LYS A 13 19.41 25.48 4.68
C LYS A 13 19.54 24.07 4.12
N HIS A 14 18.70 23.70 3.16
CA HIS A 14 18.82 22.41 2.49
C HIS A 14 20.11 22.36 1.63
N ALA A 15 20.93 21.33 1.82
CA ALA A 15 22.24 21.23 1.17
C ALA A 15 22.18 21.15 -0.37
N LYS A 16 21.20 20.41 -0.91
CA LYS A 16 21.04 20.17 -2.35
C LYS A 16 20.23 21.24 -3.08
N TYR A 17 19.22 21.80 -2.43
CA TYR A 17 18.16 22.61 -3.07
C TYR A 17 18.27 24.07 -2.63
N TRP A 18 19.40 24.67 -3.02
CA TRP A 18 19.76 26.03 -2.70
C TRP A 18 20.33 26.76 -3.93
N PHE A 19 19.45 27.18 -4.85
CA PHE A 19 19.86 27.79 -6.12
C PHE A 19 20.21 29.28 -5.97
N ASN A 20 21.12 29.79 -6.80
CA ASN A 20 21.58 31.19 -6.70
C ASN A 20 20.51 32.20 -7.16
N ASP A 21 19.60 31.79 -8.03
CA ASP A 21 18.56 32.57 -8.70
C ASP A 21 17.14 32.21 -8.24
N GLY A 22 17.00 31.36 -7.21
CA GLY A 22 15.71 30.95 -6.67
C GLY A 22 15.04 31.95 -5.71
N SER A 23 13.73 31.76 -5.53
CA SER A 23 12.90 32.34 -4.46
C SER A 23 13.03 31.51 -3.18
N PHE A 24 12.79 32.14 -2.02
CA PHE A 24 12.89 31.46 -0.72
C PHE A 24 11.59 30.73 -0.40
N ILE A 25 11.70 29.46 -0.03
CA ILE A 25 10.58 28.68 0.50
C ILE A 25 10.95 28.20 1.89
N GLU A 26 10.15 28.59 2.86
CA GLU A 26 10.33 28.27 4.27
C GLU A 26 9.30 27.23 4.69
N ALA A 27 9.79 26.06 5.09
CA ALA A 27 9.05 25.07 5.87
C ALA A 27 9.82 24.87 7.18
N THR A 28 9.93 23.64 7.68
CA THR A 28 10.89 23.29 8.75
C THR A 28 12.35 23.52 8.32
N VAL A 29 12.62 23.46 7.01
CA VAL A 29 13.93 23.67 6.37
C VAL A 29 13.78 24.80 5.34
N LEU A 30 14.85 25.58 5.13
CA LEU A 30 14.89 26.62 4.11
C LEU A 30 15.35 26.06 2.76
N PHE A 31 14.56 26.33 1.74
CA PHE A 31 14.86 26.01 0.34
C PHE A 31 15.00 27.29 -0.47
N LYS A 32 15.84 27.26 -1.51
CA LYS A 32 15.91 28.33 -2.50
C LYS A 32 15.68 27.74 -3.89
N LEU A 33 14.50 28.00 -4.46
CA LEU A 33 13.89 27.26 -5.57
C LEU A 33 13.36 28.17 -6.68
N HIS A 34 13.26 27.68 -7.92
CA HIS A 34 12.69 28.45 -9.02
C HIS A 34 11.16 28.59 -8.87
N SER A 35 10.70 29.78 -8.49
CA SER A 35 9.27 30.07 -8.29
C SER A 35 8.43 29.85 -9.54
N SER A 36 8.97 30.15 -10.72
CA SER A 36 8.30 29.92 -12.00
C SER A 36 8.01 28.44 -12.25
N LEU A 37 8.91 27.53 -11.85
CA LEU A 37 8.73 26.09 -11.98
C LEU A 37 7.59 25.60 -11.07
N LEU A 38 7.58 26.05 -9.82
CA LEU A 38 6.56 25.68 -8.84
C LEU A 38 5.19 26.26 -9.22
N ALA A 39 5.12 27.57 -9.52
CA ALA A 39 3.89 28.26 -9.90
C ALA A 39 3.27 27.73 -11.21
N ARG A 40 4.08 27.14 -12.09
CA ARG A 40 3.61 26.54 -13.33
C ARG A 40 2.85 25.23 -13.09
N HIS A 41 3.30 24.44 -12.11
CA HIS A 41 2.81 23.08 -11.89
C HIS A 41 1.90 22.93 -10.66
N SER A 42 1.94 23.89 -9.74
CA SER A 42 1.13 23.91 -8.52
C SER A 42 0.16 25.07 -8.49
N THR A 43 -1.11 24.76 -8.21
CA THR A 43 -2.14 25.78 -7.99
C THR A 43 -1.85 26.58 -6.71
N TYR A 44 -1.39 25.90 -5.66
CA TYR A 44 -1.02 26.52 -4.38
C TYR A 44 0.07 27.56 -4.57
N PHE A 45 1.23 27.16 -5.12
CA PHE A 45 2.33 28.08 -5.37
C PHE A 45 1.96 29.14 -6.42
N GLY A 46 1.16 28.78 -7.43
CA GLY A 46 0.65 29.73 -8.41
C GLY A 46 -0.19 30.84 -7.78
N ARG A 47 -0.94 30.57 -6.71
CA ARG A 47 -1.71 31.55 -5.95
C ARG A 47 -0.82 32.39 -5.04
N VAL A 48 -0.01 31.73 -4.20
CA VAL A 48 0.80 32.41 -3.18
C VAL A 48 1.89 33.28 -3.81
N LEU A 49 2.46 32.87 -4.94
CA LEU A 49 3.51 33.64 -5.63
C LEU A 49 2.98 34.79 -6.50
N LYS A 50 1.70 34.78 -6.89
CA LYS A 50 1.10 35.83 -7.74
C LYS A 50 0.30 36.88 -6.94
N GLY A 51 -0.06 36.60 -5.70
CA GLY A 51 -0.92 37.46 -4.89
C GLY A 51 -0.26 38.77 -4.47
N PRO A 52 -0.86 39.95 -4.75
CA PRO A 52 -0.49 41.20 -4.10
C PRO A 52 -1.19 41.25 -2.73
N GLY A 53 -0.45 40.93 -1.66
CA GLY A 53 -0.88 41.27 -0.29
C GLY A 53 -1.81 40.28 0.42
N THR A 54 -1.65 38.98 0.22
CA THR A 54 -2.00 38.04 1.31
C THR A 54 -0.88 38.11 2.35
N ASP A 55 -1.22 38.28 3.62
CA ASP A 55 -0.33 38.42 4.81
C ASP A 55 0.76 37.32 4.97
N GLU A 56 0.84 36.35 4.05
CA GLU A 56 1.81 35.24 4.04
C GLU A 56 3.04 35.50 3.14
N GLY A 57 3.05 36.58 2.34
CA GLY A 57 4.14 36.90 1.41
C GLY A 57 4.94 38.13 1.83
N GLU A 58 5.81 38.02 2.83
CA GLU A 58 6.75 39.11 3.15
C GLU A 58 7.81 39.25 2.03
N SER A 59 7.80 40.39 1.34
CA SER A 59 8.89 40.75 0.43
C SER A 59 10.06 41.27 1.26
N VAL A 60 11.10 40.46 1.43
CA VAL A 60 12.33 40.88 2.10
C VAL A 60 13.18 41.69 1.10
N GLU A 61 13.37 42.97 1.37
CA GLU A 61 14.31 43.80 0.60
C GLU A 61 15.74 43.37 0.91
N SER A 62 16.36 42.63 -0.01
CA SER A 62 17.78 42.29 0.05
C SER A 62 18.44 42.72 -1.25
N GLY A 63 19.04 43.92 -1.24
CA GLY A 63 19.89 44.47 -2.31
C GLY A 63 19.27 44.46 -3.72
N ASN A 64 18.62 45.55 -4.15
CA ASN A 64 18.08 45.81 -5.50
C ASN A 64 17.19 44.73 -6.17
N SER A 65 16.99 43.56 -5.56
CA SER A 65 16.18 42.46 -6.08
C SER A 65 15.14 42.06 -5.04
N ARG A 66 13.85 42.13 -5.41
CA ARG A 66 12.76 41.62 -4.58
C ARG A 66 12.78 40.10 -4.65
N ILE A 67 13.21 39.43 -3.58
CA ILE A 67 13.14 37.97 -3.50
C ILE A 67 11.83 37.62 -2.79
N SER A 68 10.92 36.95 -3.48
CA SER A 68 9.70 36.42 -2.87
C SER A 68 10.07 35.34 -1.84
N LYS A 69 9.60 35.52 -0.61
CA LYS A 69 9.62 34.49 0.44
C LYS A 69 8.20 33.90 0.54
N VAL A 70 8.12 32.57 0.53
CA VAL A 70 6.86 31.82 0.72
C VAL A 70 7.03 30.89 1.90
N THR A 71 6.16 30.99 2.88
CA THR A 71 6.13 30.04 4.01
C THR A 71 5.04 29.00 3.75
N VAL A 72 5.38 27.72 3.84
CA VAL A 72 4.43 26.61 3.73
C VAL A 72 3.77 26.42 5.10
N PRO A 73 2.45 26.63 5.24
CA PRO A 73 1.77 26.50 6.52
C PRO A 73 1.91 25.07 7.08
N PRO A 74 2.23 24.89 8.37
CA PRO A 74 2.35 23.57 8.98
C PRO A 74 1.05 22.77 8.93
N GLU A 75 -0.10 23.43 8.81
CA GLU A 75 -1.44 22.83 8.67
C GLU A 75 -1.59 22.02 7.39
N LEU A 76 -0.78 22.28 6.35
CA LEU A 76 -0.72 21.46 5.15
C LEU A 76 -0.07 20.09 5.41
N GLY A 77 0.60 19.91 6.56
CA GLY A 77 1.18 18.62 6.96
C GLY A 77 2.27 18.12 6.01
N VAL A 78 2.94 19.03 5.27
CA VAL A 78 3.98 18.67 4.31
C VAL A 78 5.25 18.26 5.06
N ARG A 79 5.66 17.01 4.92
CA ARG A 79 6.93 16.53 5.49
C ARG A 79 8.10 16.94 4.60
N VAL A 80 9.27 17.16 5.22
CA VAL A 80 10.47 17.63 4.52
C VAL A 80 10.92 16.59 3.49
N GLU A 81 10.86 15.31 3.84
CA GLU A 81 11.29 14.19 3.00
C GLU A 81 10.40 14.03 1.76
N GLU A 82 9.09 14.29 1.92
CA GLU A 82 8.13 14.25 0.82
C GLU A 82 8.30 15.44 -0.11
N PHE A 83 8.54 16.63 0.46
CA PHE A 83 8.86 17.80 -0.34
C PHE A 83 10.17 17.62 -1.10
N VAL A 84 11.19 17.01 -0.49
CA VAL A 84 12.43 16.63 -1.16
C VAL A 84 12.17 15.67 -2.32
N SER A 85 11.34 14.65 -2.12
CA SER A 85 10.96 13.68 -3.18
C SER A 85 10.25 14.37 -4.37
N LEU A 86 9.40 15.36 -4.08
CA LEU A 86 8.79 16.21 -5.10
C LEU A 86 9.83 17.01 -5.88
N LEU A 87 10.80 17.62 -5.19
CA LEU A 87 11.86 18.39 -5.84
C LEU A 87 12.75 17.49 -6.70
N GLU A 88 13.10 16.30 -6.23
CA GLU A 88 13.84 15.31 -7.02
C GLU A 88 13.13 14.98 -8.34
N HIS A 89 11.80 14.87 -8.30
CA HIS A 89 11.01 14.69 -9.51
C HIS A 89 11.03 15.92 -10.41
N LEU A 90 10.74 17.12 -9.87
CA LEU A 90 10.61 18.36 -10.64
C LEU A 90 11.92 18.81 -11.30
N TYR A 91 13.06 18.52 -10.67
CA TYR A 91 14.39 18.81 -11.21
C TYR A 91 15.02 17.64 -11.97
N HIS A 92 14.25 16.56 -12.20
CA HIS A 92 14.67 15.38 -12.95
C HIS A 92 15.87 14.62 -12.34
N ASP A 93 16.10 14.74 -11.03
CA ASP A 93 17.09 13.92 -10.32
C ASP A 93 16.60 12.47 -10.17
N THR A 94 15.34 12.31 -9.75
CA THR A 94 14.69 11.01 -9.54
C THR A 94 13.27 11.04 -10.13
N PRO A 95 13.11 11.02 -11.47
CA PRO A 95 11.80 11.07 -12.10
C PRO A 95 10.96 9.84 -11.77
N LEU A 96 9.63 10.01 -11.76
CA LEU A 96 8.69 8.90 -11.60
C LEU A 96 8.77 7.98 -12.82
N SER A 97 8.85 6.69 -12.57
CA SER A 97 8.92 5.63 -13.58
C SER A 97 8.25 4.36 -13.07
N SER A 98 8.05 3.38 -13.95
CA SER A 98 7.51 2.06 -13.57
C SER A 98 8.42 1.26 -12.64
N LYS A 99 9.65 1.73 -12.40
CA LYS A 99 10.63 1.13 -11.49
C LYS A 99 10.81 1.94 -10.21
N SER A 100 10.07 3.04 -10.04
CA SER A 100 10.16 3.86 -8.83
C SER A 100 9.72 3.05 -7.61
N PRO A 101 10.43 3.13 -6.48
CA PRO A 101 10.05 2.41 -5.26
C PRO A 101 8.75 2.99 -4.69
N PHE A 102 7.98 2.15 -3.98
CA PHE A 102 6.69 2.53 -3.38
C PHE A 102 6.78 3.82 -2.56
N ASN A 103 7.74 3.94 -1.65
CA ASN A 103 7.91 5.11 -0.78
C ASN A 103 8.07 6.42 -1.56
N HIS A 104 8.71 6.40 -2.73
CA HIS A 104 8.85 7.59 -3.57
C HIS A 104 7.52 7.99 -4.22
N VAL A 105 6.80 7.00 -4.74
CA VAL A 105 5.46 7.21 -5.33
C VAL A 105 4.48 7.71 -4.27
N ALA A 106 4.46 7.09 -3.09
CA ALA A 106 3.63 7.47 -1.95
C ALA A 106 3.94 8.91 -1.49
N SER A 107 5.22 9.26 -1.36
CA SER A 107 5.65 10.60 -0.97
C SER A 107 5.18 11.66 -1.97
N ILE A 108 5.40 11.42 -3.27
CA ILE A 108 4.95 12.33 -4.33
C ILE A 108 3.43 12.41 -4.36
N LEU A 109 2.71 11.29 -4.23
CA LEU A 109 1.25 11.27 -4.20
C LEU A 109 0.67 12.16 -3.10
N ARG A 110 1.24 12.09 -1.88
CA ARG A 110 0.82 12.92 -0.74
C ARG A 110 1.08 14.39 -0.99
N VAL A 111 2.34 14.76 -1.22
CA VAL A 111 2.76 16.17 -1.33
C VAL A 111 2.15 16.89 -2.53
N SER A 112 1.87 16.17 -3.61
CA SER A 112 1.19 16.71 -4.80
C SER A 112 -0.32 16.81 -4.65
N SER A 113 -0.91 16.26 -3.59
CA SER A 113 -2.36 16.19 -3.42
C SER A 113 -3.03 17.58 -3.30
N PRO A 114 -4.32 17.69 -3.65
CA PRO A 114 -5.08 18.94 -3.51
C PRO A 114 -5.13 19.51 -2.09
N SER A 115 -4.99 18.66 -1.07
CA SER A 115 -4.97 19.06 0.34
C SER A 115 -3.61 19.57 0.82
N GLN A 116 -2.55 19.42 0.01
CA GLN A 116 -1.19 19.86 0.35
C GLN A 116 -0.72 20.93 -0.63
N LEU A 117 0.24 20.63 -1.52
CA LEU A 117 0.81 21.62 -2.43
C LEU A 117 0.11 21.66 -3.79
N ASP A 118 -0.95 20.87 -3.99
CA ASP A 118 -1.84 20.87 -5.16
C ASP A 118 -1.09 20.97 -6.50
N PHE A 119 -0.44 19.87 -6.88
CA PHE A 119 0.19 19.66 -8.19
C PHE A 119 -0.64 18.65 -9.01
N PRO A 120 -1.75 19.06 -9.67
CA PRO A 120 -2.76 18.11 -10.16
C PRO A 120 -2.21 17.10 -11.17
N GLY A 121 -1.39 17.56 -12.12
CA GLY A 121 -0.80 16.69 -13.15
C GLY A 121 0.16 15.66 -12.56
N LEU A 122 0.94 16.04 -11.55
CA LEU A 122 1.86 15.14 -10.86
C LEU A 122 1.11 14.19 -9.91
N HIS A 123 0.06 14.65 -9.24
CA HIS A 123 -0.79 13.82 -8.40
C HIS A 123 -1.47 12.72 -9.20
N ALA A 124 -2.04 13.07 -10.36
CA ALA A 124 -2.63 12.09 -11.27
C ALA A 124 -1.59 11.07 -11.77
N LEU A 125 -0.36 11.52 -12.06
CA LEU A 125 0.74 10.64 -12.48
C LEU A 125 1.19 9.70 -11.35
N ALA A 126 1.38 10.20 -10.14
CA ALA A 126 1.75 9.39 -8.99
C ALA A 126 0.66 8.35 -8.67
N ARG A 127 -0.62 8.75 -8.79
CA ARG A 127 -1.77 7.85 -8.65
C ARG A 127 -1.73 6.71 -9.66
N SER A 128 -1.48 6.99 -10.93
CA SER A 128 -1.44 5.92 -11.94
C SER A 128 -0.28 4.93 -11.71
N TYR A 129 0.86 5.41 -11.22
CA TYR A 129 1.95 4.54 -10.81
C TYR A 129 1.59 3.69 -9.58
N LEU A 130 0.94 4.28 -8.57
CA LEU A 130 0.45 3.51 -7.43
C LEU A 130 -0.54 2.44 -7.88
N GLU A 131 -1.50 2.78 -8.76
CA GLU A 131 -2.46 1.81 -9.30
C GLU A 131 -1.79 0.69 -10.08
N ALA A 132 -0.68 0.97 -10.79
CA ALA A 132 0.08 -0.04 -11.52
C ALA A 132 0.95 -0.94 -10.61
N MET A 133 1.21 -0.55 -9.35
CA MET A 133 1.98 -1.35 -8.39
C MET A 133 1.19 -2.50 -7.78
N PHE A 134 -0.14 -2.40 -7.74
CA PHE A 134 -1.01 -3.37 -7.09
C PHE A 134 -1.93 -4.03 -8.11
N SER A 135 -1.91 -5.36 -8.14
CA SER A 135 -2.81 -6.15 -8.97
C SER A 135 -4.27 -5.93 -8.57
N SER A 136 -5.19 -6.08 -9.52
CA SER A 136 -6.64 -6.01 -9.30
C SER A 136 -7.42 -7.11 -10.04
N GLY A 137 -6.70 -8.01 -10.73
CA GLY A 137 -7.28 -9.07 -11.54
C GLY A 137 -7.37 -10.43 -10.82
N PRO A 138 -7.98 -11.44 -11.46
CA PRO A 138 -8.19 -12.78 -10.87
C PRO A 138 -6.95 -13.67 -10.90
N LEU A 139 -5.83 -13.12 -11.38
CA LEU A 139 -4.55 -13.81 -11.38
C LEU A 139 -3.97 -13.80 -9.96
N PRO A 140 -3.12 -14.79 -9.61
CA PRO A 140 -2.41 -14.79 -8.34
C PRO A 140 -1.70 -13.46 -8.11
N PHE A 141 -1.76 -12.99 -6.88
CA PHE A 141 -1.21 -11.70 -6.53
C PHE A 141 0.28 -11.85 -6.24
N THR A 142 1.10 -11.03 -6.91
CA THR A 142 2.40 -10.68 -6.33
C THR A 142 2.09 -9.72 -5.19
N HIS A 143 2.11 -10.20 -3.96
CA HIS A 143 1.82 -9.38 -2.79
C HIS A 143 2.95 -8.36 -2.57
N PRO A 144 2.74 -7.07 -2.88
CA PRO A 144 3.79 -6.08 -2.73
C PRO A 144 3.97 -5.72 -1.26
N ASP A 145 5.15 -5.26 -0.89
CA ASP A 145 5.37 -4.67 0.43
C ASP A 145 4.50 -3.41 0.65
N HIS A 146 4.41 -2.95 1.90
CA HIS A 146 3.72 -1.72 2.29
C HIS A 146 2.19 -1.72 2.08
N LEU A 147 1.53 -2.87 2.25
CA LEU A 147 0.09 -3.04 2.04
C LEU A 147 -0.75 -2.10 2.92
N GLU A 148 -0.37 -1.91 4.18
CA GLU A 148 -1.11 -1.08 5.14
C GLU A 148 -1.03 0.39 4.77
N GLU A 149 0.16 0.87 4.39
CA GLU A 149 0.36 2.24 3.92
C GLU A 149 -0.37 2.47 2.59
N ALA A 150 -0.32 1.49 1.68
CA ALA A 150 -1.04 1.53 0.42
C ALA A 150 -2.56 1.62 0.66
N LEU A 151 -3.10 0.81 1.59
CA LEU A 151 -4.51 0.85 1.96
C LEU A 151 -4.91 2.23 2.49
N ALA A 152 -4.11 2.79 3.41
CA ALA A 152 -4.34 4.13 3.95
C ALA A 152 -4.38 5.19 2.82
N LEU A 153 -3.43 5.14 1.89
CA LEU A 153 -3.42 6.02 0.71
C LEU A 153 -4.68 5.86 -0.15
N THR A 154 -5.14 4.63 -0.37
CA THR A 154 -6.36 4.41 -1.17
C THR A 154 -7.58 5.04 -0.51
N THR A 155 -7.65 5.05 0.82
CA THR A 155 -8.74 5.65 1.57
C THR A 155 -8.64 7.18 1.53
N SER A 156 -7.44 7.73 1.80
CA SER A 156 -7.21 9.18 1.79
C SER A 156 -7.49 9.83 0.43
N TYR A 157 -7.22 9.13 -0.68
CA TYR A 157 -7.32 9.69 -2.04
C TYR A 157 -8.41 9.03 -2.92
N ASP A 158 -9.34 8.29 -2.30
CA ASP A 158 -10.42 7.53 -2.96
C ASP A 158 -9.97 6.73 -4.21
N ILE A 159 -8.93 5.91 -4.02
CA ILE A 159 -8.36 5.04 -5.07
C ILE A 159 -8.98 3.65 -4.97
N ARG A 160 -10.17 3.49 -5.55
CA ARG A 160 -10.96 2.24 -5.43
C ARG A 160 -10.45 1.09 -6.29
N SER A 161 -9.80 1.40 -7.40
CA SER A 161 -9.33 0.45 -8.43
C SER A 161 -8.44 -0.67 -7.87
N ILE A 162 -7.58 -0.36 -6.89
CA ILE A 162 -6.64 -1.31 -6.30
C ILE A 162 -6.99 -1.76 -4.88
N ARG A 163 -7.99 -1.13 -4.25
CA ARG A 163 -8.30 -1.35 -2.83
C ARG A 163 -8.67 -2.81 -2.54
N LYS A 164 -9.46 -3.41 -3.43
CA LYS A 164 -9.84 -4.83 -3.38
C LYS A 164 -8.61 -5.75 -3.34
N GLY A 165 -7.65 -5.50 -4.23
CA GLY A 165 -6.43 -6.27 -4.33
C GLY A 165 -5.53 -6.14 -3.11
N ILE A 166 -5.49 -4.95 -2.52
CA ILE A 166 -4.75 -4.69 -1.27
C ILE A 166 -5.38 -5.46 -0.11
N TYR A 167 -6.71 -5.42 0.07
CA TYR A 167 -7.37 -6.20 1.13
C TYR A 167 -7.17 -7.70 0.96
N TYR A 168 -7.29 -8.22 -0.28
CA TYR A 168 -6.99 -9.62 -0.55
C TYR A 168 -5.55 -9.96 -0.16
N SER A 169 -4.59 -9.12 -0.55
CA SER A 169 -3.17 -9.32 -0.24
C SER A 169 -2.88 -9.25 1.27
N LEU A 170 -3.52 -8.35 2.01
CA LEU A 170 -3.41 -8.31 3.46
C LEU A 170 -3.84 -9.64 4.05
N VAL A 171 -5.08 -10.07 3.79
CA VAL A 171 -5.65 -11.31 4.35
C VAL A 171 -4.86 -12.56 3.98
N THR A 172 -4.17 -12.56 2.85
CA THR A 172 -3.41 -13.71 2.35
C THR A 172 -1.94 -13.73 2.79
N THR A 173 -1.37 -12.60 3.23
CA THR A 173 0.06 -12.53 3.59
C THR A 173 0.33 -12.24 5.05
N THR A 174 -0.58 -11.58 5.74
CA THR A 174 -0.43 -11.33 7.18
C THR A 174 -1.14 -12.44 7.93
N ASP A 175 -0.43 -13.03 8.90
CA ASP A 175 -1.04 -13.91 9.90
C ASP A 175 -2.01 -13.07 10.74
N PHE A 176 -3.25 -12.91 10.26
CA PHE A 176 -4.33 -12.42 11.10
C PHE A 176 -4.69 -13.55 12.06
N GLU A 177 -3.98 -13.61 13.18
CA GLU A 177 -4.49 -14.29 14.34
C GLU A 177 -5.72 -13.50 14.79
N THR A 178 -6.92 -13.96 14.42
CA THR A 178 -8.11 -13.63 15.18
C THR A 178 -7.84 -14.17 16.58
N GLU A 179 -7.49 -13.28 17.51
CA GLU A 179 -7.64 -13.57 18.93
C GLU A 179 -9.11 -13.95 19.12
N GLU A 180 -9.41 -15.24 19.04
CA GLU A 180 -10.63 -15.77 19.62
C GLU A 180 -10.56 -15.32 21.08
N GLU A 181 -11.47 -14.45 21.49
CA GLU A 181 -11.63 -14.01 22.89
C GLU A 181 -12.05 -15.23 23.75
N GLU A 182 -11.21 -16.26 23.83
CA GLU A 182 -11.32 -17.32 24.79
C GLU A 182 -10.77 -16.81 26.12
N GLY A 183 -11.68 -16.23 26.91
CA GLY A 183 -11.51 -16.18 28.36
C GLY A 183 -10.80 -14.94 28.89
N LYS A 184 -11.60 -13.98 29.36
CA LYS A 184 -11.21 -13.09 30.44
C LYS A 184 -10.78 -13.91 31.66
N GLU A 185 -9.49 -14.14 31.83
CA GLU A 185 -8.89 -14.34 33.16
C GLU A 185 -7.73 -13.36 33.35
N GLU A 186 -8.02 -12.26 34.04
CA GLU A 186 -7.01 -11.49 34.76
C GLU A 186 -6.40 -12.37 35.86
N VAL A 187 -5.11 -12.70 35.81
CA VAL A 187 -4.28 -12.78 37.03
C VAL A 187 -2.84 -12.38 36.72
N ASN A 188 -2.39 -11.36 37.46
CA ASN A 188 -1.01 -10.90 37.63
C ASN A 188 0.04 -12.03 37.72
N ASN A 189 1.18 -11.83 37.07
CA ASN A 189 2.49 -11.88 37.76
C ASN A 189 3.62 -11.32 36.89
N ARG A 190 4.20 -10.20 37.34
CA ARG A 190 5.55 -9.75 36.99
C ARG A 190 6.56 -10.60 37.76
N GLU A 191 7.57 -11.15 37.09
CA GLU A 191 8.99 -10.78 37.27
C GLU A 191 9.95 -11.78 36.60
N ASN A 192 11.06 -11.21 36.11
CA ASN A 192 12.32 -11.83 35.71
C ASN A 192 12.35 -12.65 34.42
N THR A 193 12.97 -12.08 33.37
CA THR A 193 14.33 -12.51 32.95
C THR A 193 14.94 -11.43 32.04
N LEU A 194 16.04 -10.83 32.50
CA LEU A 194 16.98 -10.05 31.70
C LEU A 194 18.14 -10.95 31.27
N ALA A 195 18.69 -10.64 30.10
CA ALA A 195 19.94 -11.11 29.49
C ALA A 195 19.87 -12.41 28.67
N ASN A 196 19.68 -12.26 27.35
CA ASN A 196 20.78 -12.57 26.42
C ASN A 196 20.58 -11.85 25.08
N GLY A 197 21.65 -11.20 24.61
CA GLY A 197 21.64 -10.45 23.36
C GLY A 197 21.81 -11.36 22.15
N GLN A 198 20.91 -11.18 21.17
CA GLN A 198 21.18 -11.44 19.77
C GLN A 198 20.20 -10.57 18.95
N ASP A 199 20.78 -9.62 18.23
CA ASP A 199 20.10 -8.77 17.23
C ASP A 199 19.48 -9.67 16.15
N GLY A 200 18.20 -9.97 16.33
CA GLY A 200 17.27 -10.28 15.27
C GLY A 200 16.11 -9.33 15.46
N ILE A 201 15.90 -8.42 14.51
CA ILE A 201 14.67 -7.62 14.44
C ILE A 201 13.54 -8.62 14.15
N VAL A 202 12.97 -9.20 15.21
CA VAL A 202 11.69 -9.88 15.15
C VAL A 202 10.68 -8.74 15.15
N GLU A 203 10.27 -8.30 13.96
CA GLU A 203 9.11 -7.44 13.80
C GLU A 203 7.91 -8.17 14.39
N ASP A 204 7.55 -7.78 15.61
CA ASP A 204 6.37 -8.27 16.31
C ASP A 204 5.12 -7.96 15.47
N SER A 205 4.33 -8.97 15.11
CA SER A 205 3.09 -8.83 14.34
C SER A 205 2.13 -7.79 14.95
N LYS A 206 2.22 -7.57 16.27
CA LYS A 206 1.47 -6.53 16.99
C LYS A 206 1.80 -5.10 16.55
N THR A 207 2.99 -4.83 16.01
CA THR A 207 3.36 -3.50 15.49
C THR A 207 2.78 -3.22 14.11
N ARG A 208 2.49 -4.25 13.30
CA ARG A 208 1.88 -4.09 11.97
C ARG A 208 0.39 -3.76 12.04
N HIS A 209 -0.33 -4.38 12.98
CA HIS A 209 -1.76 -4.08 13.21
C HIS A 209 -2.02 -2.66 13.73
N ALA A 210 -1.02 -1.98 14.30
CA ALA A 210 -1.16 -0.60 14.79
C ALA A 210 -1.40 0.43 13.66
N VAL A 211 -1.22 0.05 12.39
CA VAL A 211 -1.37 0.94 11.23
C VAL A 211 -2.77 0.88 10.62
N LEU A 212 -3.50 -0.22 10.77
CA LEU A 212 -4.82 -0.39 10.18
C LEU A 212 -5.91 0.28 11.03
N SER A 213 -6.89 0.89 10.38
CA SER A 213 -8.06 1.41 11.09
C SER A 213 -8.92 0.26 11.65
N PRO A 214 -9.66 0.44 12.75
CA PRO A 214 -10.56 -0.59 13.26
C PRO A 214 -11.57 -1.10 12.23
N ALA A 215 -12.03 -0.22 11.33
CA ALA A 215 -12.93 -0.58 10.24
C ALA A 215 -12.25 -1.46 9.18
N ASP A 216 -10.95 -1.23 8.92
CA ASP A 216 -10.18 -2.06 8.00
C ASP A 216 -9.89 -3.44 8.58
N VAL A 217 -9.61 -3.53 9.89
CA VAL A 217 -9.44 -4.80 10.60
C VAL A 217 -10.74 -5.63 10.52
N GLU A 218 -11.89 -5.00 10.78
CA GLU A 218 -13.18 -5.68 10.67
C GLU A 218 -13.47 -6.17 9.24
N ARG A 219 -13.15 -5.36 8.22
CA ARG A 219 -13.25 -5.76 6.81
C ARG A 219 -12.34 -6.94 6.48
N CYS A 220 -11.09 -6.92 6.95
CA CYS A 220 -10.15 -8.04 6.75
C CYS A 220 -10.66 -9.32 7.42
N GLY A 221 -11.20 -9.23 8.63
CA GLY A 221 -11.79 -10.37 9.34
C GLY A 221 -12.98 -10.98 8.58
N ARG A 222 -13.92 -10.16 8.10
CA ARG A 222 -15.03 -10.64 7.27
C ARG A 222 -14.57 -11.25 5.95
N LEU A 223 -13.59 -10.62 5.30
CA LEU A 223 -13.01 -11.12 4.07
C LEU A 223 -12.36 -12.50 4.29
N MET A 224 -11.55 -12.63 5.33
CA MET A 224 -10.92 -13.90 5.70
C MET A 224 -11.96 -15.00 5.96
N ALA A 225 -12.97 -14.72 6.77
CA ALA A 225 -14.04 -15.68 7.05
C ALA A 225 -14.78 -16.10 5.77
N GLY A 226 -15.08 -15.15 4.88
CA GLY A 226 -15.73 -15.42 3.60
C GLY A 226 -14.88 -16.28 2.66
N ILE A 227 -13.58 -16.00 2.58
CA ILE A 227 -12.63 -16.82 1.81
C ILE A 227 -12.61 -18.25 2.33
N VAL A 228 -12.43 -18.43 3.64
CA VAL A 228 -12.35 -19.75 4.27
C VAL A 228 -13.65 -20.54 4.07
N ASP A 229 -14.80 -19.93 4.33
CA ASP A 229 -16.12 -20.57 4.18
C ASP A 229 -16.36 -21.04 2.73
N HIS A 230 -15.98 -20.22 1.74
CA HIS A 230 -16.17 -20.55 0.33
C HIS A 230 -15.14 -21.57 -0.19
N PHE A 231 -13.87 -21.43 0.19
CA PHE A 231 -12.79 -22.15 -0.46
C PHE A 231 -12.42 -23.46 0.22
N THR A 232 -12.69 -23.61 1.53
CA THR A 232 -12.44 -24.87 2.25
C THR A 232 -13.14 -26.06 1.57
N PRO A 233 -14.44 -26.01 1.23
CA PRO A 233 -15.09 -27.14 0.55
C PRO A 233 -14.46 -27.47 -0.81
N ILE A 234 -13.97 -26.47 -1.54
CA ILE A 234 -13.33 -26.64 -2.85
C ILE A 234 -11.98 -27.37 -2.71
N VAL A 235 -11.19 -27.00 -1.70
CA VAL A 235 -9.88 -27.63 -1.45
C VAL A 235 -10.02 -29.03 -0.89
N PHE A 236 -10.97 -29.29 0.01
CA PHE A 236 -11.09 -30.58 0.69
C PHE A 236 -12.01 -31.60 0.00
N THR A 237 -12.59 -31.23 -1.14
CA THR A 237 -13.42 -32.14 -1.95
C THR A 237 -12.74 -32.40 -3.29
N PRO A 238 -12.27 -33.63 -3.56
CA PRO A 238 -11.72 -33.97 -4.88
C PRO A 238 -12.74 -33.69 -5.99
N PRO A 239 -12.33 -33.04 -7.09
CA PRO A 239 -13.26 -32.68 -8.15
C PRO A 239 -13.69 -33.92 -8.94
N THR A 240 -14.93 -33.90 -9.44
CA THR A 240 -15.44 -34.92 -10.35
C THR A 240 -15.18 -34.55 -11.80
N THR A 241 -15.12 -35.54 -12.69
CA THR A 241 -14.98 -35.34 -14.14
C THR A 241 -16.01 -36.18 -14.91
N PRO A 242 -16.25 -35.87 -16.20
CA PRO A 242 -17.11 -36.70 -17.05
C PRO A 242 -16.64 -38.16 -17.22
N HIS A 243 -15.34 -38.43 -17.04
CA HIS A 243 -14.77 -39.77 -17.18
C HIS A 243 -14.50 -40.37 -15.79
N MET A 244 -15.20 -41.47 -15.44
CA MET A 244 -15.06 -42.10 -14.12
C MET A 244 -13.61 -42.42 -13.75
N ALA A 245 -12.83 -42.95 -14.71
CA ALA A 245 -11.41 -43.24 -14.47
C ALA A 245 -10.58 -42.00 -14.11
N CYS A 246 -10.89 -40.83 -14.66
CA CYS A 246 -10.21 -39.58 -14.29
C CYS A 246 -10.67 -39.08 -12.90
N THR A 247 -11.94 -39.30 -12.55
CA THR A 247 -12.46 -39.02 -11.20
C THR A 247 -11.76 -39.88 -10.14
N ASP A 248 -11.52 -41.16 -10.43
CA ASP A 248 -10.78 -42.06 -9.54
C ASP A 248 -9.34 -41.57 -9.34
N VAL A 249 -8.68 -41.08 -10.40
CA VAL A 249 -7.33 -40.49 -10.28
C VAL A 249 -7.34 -39.25 -9.40
N PHE A 250 -8.30 -38.34 -9.56
CA PHE A 250 -8.42 -37.20 -8.64
C PHE A 250 -8.64 -37.68 -7.21
N ALA A 251 -9.58 -38.60 -6.96
CA ALA A 251 -9.84 -39.10 -5.61
C ALA A 251 -8.59 -39.70 -4.94
N ASP A 252 -7.78 -40.44 -5.69
CA ASP A 252 -6.52 -41.05 -5.20
C ASP A 252 -5.42 -40.01 -4.95
N LYS A 253 -5.22 -39.10 -5.91
CA LYS A 253 -4.06 -38.18 -5.92
C LYS A 253 -4.28 -36.91 -5.12
N TRP A 254 -5.51 -36.44 -5.00
CA TRP A 254 -5.83 -35.13 -4.40
C TRP A 254 -5.33 -34.99 -2.97
N MET A 255 -5.53 -36.02 -2.14
CA MET A 255 -5.08 -36.04 -0.75
C MET A 255 -3.56 -35.96 -0.58
N SER A 256 -2.78 -36.38 -1.58
CA SER A 256 -1.31 -36.37 -1.51
C SER A 256 -0.68 -35.17 -2.20
N LEU A 257 -1.32 -34.64 -3.25
CA LEU A 257 -0.77 -33.54 -4.05
C LEU A 257 -1.29 -32.16 -3.63
N ILE A 258 -2.55 -32.05 -3.20
CA ILE A 258 -3.20 -30.76 -2.93
C ILE A 258 -3.27 -30.46 -1.44
N ILE A 259 -3.80 -31.40 -0.66
CA ILE A 259 -4.08 -31.18 0.76
C ILE A 259 -2.83 -30.79 1.58
N PRO A 260 -1.66 -31.45 1.41
CA PRO A 260 -0.48 -31.07 2.19
C PRO A 260 -0.04 -29.62 1.92
N SER A 261 -0.02 -29.19 0.65
CA SER A 261 0.31 -27.82 0.27
C SER A 261 -0.72 -26.81 0.77
N ALA A 262 -2.01 -27.16 0.72
CA ALA A 262 -3.06 -26.29 1.23
C ALA A 262 -2.96 -26.08 2.75
N ILE A 263 -2.49 -27.07 3.49
CA ILE A 263 -2.29 -26.97 4.95
C ILE A 263 -0.97 -26.27 5.28
N SER A 264 0.15 -26.63 4.62
CA SER A 264 1.47 -26.11 4.96
C SER A 264 1.66 -24.63 4.60
N ASP A 265 1.07 -24.20 3.49
CA ASP A 265 1.35 -22.87 2.92
C ASP A 265 0.18 -21.89 3.14
N GLY A 266 -0.82 -22.31 3.92
CA GLY A 266 -2.06 -21.56 4.15
C GLY A 266 -2.91 -21.45 2.89
N GLY A 267 -2.88 -22.44 2.00
CA GLY A 267 -3.60 -22.42 0.73
C GLY A 267 -5.11 -22.23 0.86
N VAL A 268 -5.71 -22.65 1.98
CA VAL A 268 -7.13 -22.41 2.29
C VAL A 268 -7.46 -20.91 2.35
N TYR A 269 -6.50 -20.06 2.74
CA TYR A 269 -6.65 -18.61 2.79
C TYR A 269 -6.26 -17.93 1.47
N LYS A 270 -5.60 -18.65 0.56
CA LYS A 270 -5.01 -18.14 -0.68
C LYS A 270 -5.64 -18.79 -1.91
N PRO A 271 -6.94 -18.56 -2.17
CA PRO A 271 -7.68 -19.26 -3.21
C PRO A 271 -7.11 -19.05 -4.61
N LEU A 272 -6.69 -17.83 -4.96
CA LEU A 272 -6.19 -17.53 -6.29
C LEU A 272 -4.86 -18.24 -6.57
N GLU A 273 -3.96 -18.18 -5.60
CA GLU A 273 -2.65 -18.83 -5.63
C GLU A 273 -2.80 -20.37 -5.63
N THR A 274 -3.71 -20.90 -4.81
CA THR A 274 -3.94 -22.35 -4.71
C THR A 274 -4.56 -22.91 -5.99
N LEU A 275 -5.55 -22.23 -6.58
CA LEU A 275 -6.13 -22.64 -7.86
C LEU A 275 -5.08 -22.60 -8.97
N GLU A 276 -4.18 -21.61 -8.98
CA GLU A 276 -3.09 -21.55 -9.94
C GLU A 276 -2.09 -22.71 -9.75
N PHE A 277 -1.71 -23.01 -8.51
CA PHE A 277 -0.88 -24.17 -8.19
C PHE A 277 -1.51 -25.47 -8.70
N ILE A 278 -2.80 -25.70 -8.41
CA ILE A 278 -3.55 -26.87 -8.87
C ILE A 278 -3.52 -26.96 -10.41
N LYS A 279 -3.69 -25.84 -11.14
CA LYS A 279 -3.65 -25.80 -12.61
C LYS A 279 -2.30 -26.20 -13.19
N GLN A 280 -1.21 -25.89 -12.49
CA GLN A 280 0.17 -26.10 -12.93
C GLN A 280 0.67 -27.54 -12.77
N LEU A 281 0.00 -28.36 -11.95
CA LEU A 281 0.31 -29.78 -11.82
C LEU A 281 0.17 -30.52 -13.16
N ASP A 282 1.05 -31.49 -13.40
CA ASP A 282 1.01 -32.35 -14.58
C ASP A 282 0.01 -33.49 -14.39
N TRP A 283 -1.28 -33.12 -14.38
CA TRP A 283 -2.37 -34.06 -14.25
C TRP A 283 -2.37 -35.15 -15.34
N ALA A 284 -1.79 -34.87 -16.51
CA ALA A 284 -1.66 -35.87 -17.57
C ALA A 284 -0.66 -36.97 -17.18
N ALA A 285 0.46 -36.61 -16.57
CA ALA A 285 1.42 -37.56 -16.02
C ALA A 285 0.83 -38.40 -14.87
N GLU A 286 -0.09 -37.82 -14.09
CA GLU A 286 -0.80 -38.53 -13.03
C GLU A 286 -1.92 -39.46 -13.53
N GLY A 287 -2.25 -39.42 -14.83
CA GLY A 287 -3.18 -40.35 -15.48
C GLY A 287 -4.49 -39.74 -15.97
N LEU A 288 -4.66 -38.41 -15.93
CA LEU A 288 -5.85 -37.75 -16.48
C LEU A 288 -5.77 -37.66 -18.01
N CYS A 289 -6.92 -37.83 -18.66
CA CYS A 289 -7.00 -37.62 -20.11
C CYS A 289 -6.92 -36.12 -20.45
N PRO A 290 -6.42 -35.75 -21.65
CA PRO A 290 -6.25 -34.35 -22.05
C PRO A 290 -7.54 -33.51 -22.00
N ALA A 291 -8.69 -34.14 -22.27
CA ALA A 291 -9.98 -33.45 -22.25
C ALA A 291 -10.35 -32.98 -20.83
N CYS A 292 -10.24 -33.87 -19.83
CA CYS A 292 -10.54 -33.53 -18.43
C CYS A 292 -9.53 -32.53 -17.85
N VAL A 293 -8.24 -32.62 -18.24
CA VAL A 293 -7.24 -31.63 -17.81
C VAL A 293 -7.59 -30.24 -18.32
N ARG A 294 -7.98 -30.10 -19.59
CA ARG A 294 -8.39 -28.81 -20.17
C ARG A 294 -9.64 -28.27 -19.48
N GLU A 295 -10.68 -29.09 -19.36
CA GLU A 295 -11.94 -28.72 -18.72
C GLU A 295 -11.73 -28.22 -17.29
N LYS A 296 -10.91 -28.92 -16.49
CA LYS A 296 -10.63 -28.50 -15.12
C LYS A 296 -9.81 -27.24 -15.02
N ARG A 297 -8.86 -27.02 -15.93
CA ARG A 297 -8.14 -25.74 -15.99
C ARG A 297 -9.06 -24.57 -16.31
N GLU A 298 -10.05 -24.78 -17.18
CA GLU A 298 -11.07 -23.77 -17.47
C GLU A 298 -11.94 -23.52 -16.22
N GLU A 299 -12.47 -24.57 -15.59
CA GLU A 299 -13.26 -24.49 -14.35
C GLU A 299 -12.54 -23.76 -13.21
N TRP A 300 -11.27 -24.09 -12.95
CA TRP A 300 -10.48 -23.41 -11.91
C TRP A 300 -10.15 -21.95 -12.26
N THR A 301 -10.04 -21.62 -13.56
CA THR A 301 -9.86 -20.24 -14.00
C THR A 301 -11.16 -19.43 -13.81
N GLU A 302 -12.31 -20.03 -14.07
CA GLU A 302 -13.61 -19.43 -13.76
C GLU A 302 -13.78 -19.24 -12.25
N GLU A 303 -13.38 -20.24 -11.45
CA GLU A 303 -13.44 -20.16 -9.99
C GLU A 303 -12.55 -19.04 -9.42
N GLN A 304 -11.35 -18.79 -9.99
CA GLN A 304 -10.53 -17.62 -9.65
C GLN A 304 -11.30 -16.30 -9.86
N ALA A 305 -12.06 -16.18 -10.95
CA ALA A 305 -12.90 -15.01 -11.21
C ALA A 305 -14.09 -14.90 -10.23
N VAL A 306 -14.73 -16.03 -9.90
CA VAL A 306 -15.84 -16.09 -8.92
C VAL A 306 -15.37 -15.67 -7.54
N VAL A 307 -14.23 -16.20 -7.07
CA VAL A 307 -13.61 -15.80 -5.80
C VAL A 307 -13.39 -14.30 -5.77
N LEU A 308 -12.77 -13.75 -6.82
CA LEU A 308 -12.52 -12.31 -6.88
C LEU A 308 -13.83 -11.53 -6.86
N GLU A 309 -14.88 -11.91 -7.59
CA GLU A 309 -16.19 -11.26 -7.51
C GLU A 309 -16.78 -11.28 -6.09
N LYS A 310 -16.62 -12.40 -5.36
CA LYS A 310 -17.07 -12.54 -3.97
C LYS A 310 -16.31 -11.65 -2.99
N VAL A 311 -15.03 -11.34 -3.23
CA VAL A 311 -14.25 -10.42 -2.39
C VAL A 311 -14.97 -9.08 -2.19
N ASP A 312 -15.58 -8.50 -3.23
CA ASP A 312 -16.32 -7.24 -3.09
C ASP A 312 -17.51 -7.39 -2.13
N ARG A 313 -18.20 -8.53 -2.19
CA ARG A 313 -19.36 -8.83 -1.33
C ARG A 313 -18.95 -9.05 0.12
N TRP A 314 -17.80 -9.67 0.37
CA TRP A 314 -17.30 -9.92 1.73
C TRP A 314 -16.74 -8.66 2.40
N LEU A 315 -16.17 -7.75 1.61
CA LEU A 315 -15.68 -6.46 2.12
C LEU A 315 -16.83 -5.54 2.59
N GLY A 316 -18.01 -5.64 1.94
CA GLY A 316 -19.22 -4.89 2.28
C GLY A 316 -19.43 -3.66 1.41
#